data_AF-A0A0Q6KQ12-F1
#
_entry.id   AF-A0A0Q6KQ12-F1
#
_cell.length_a   1.000
_cell.length_b   1.000
_cell.length_c   1.000
_cell.angle_alpha   90.00
_cell.angle_beta   90.00
_cell.angle_gamma   90.00
#
_symmetry.space_group_name_H-M   'P 1'
#
loop_
_entity.id
_entity.type
_entity.pdbx_description
1 polymer ?
#
loop_
_entity_poly.entity_id
_entity_poly.type
_entity_poly.pdbx_seq_one_letter_code
_entity_poly.pdbx_strand_id
1 'polypeptide(L)'
;MTGRNGMDLHAAALDAARGAEVVFGDDSAAPPRIEYSEPQDIEVDGEPAVRYTVRGSGIHASVECSPTEATFDVVAIPGFATATVAVFMVQLDQSNEGSLDYSTVDTLISTLRKPGSTTGQPR
;
A
#
# COMPACT_ATOMS: atom_id res chain seq x y z
N MET A 1 8.38 6.97 -1.60
CA MET A 1 8.90 6.63 -0.27
C MET A 1 8.94 7.89 0.57
N THR A 2 7.96 8.08 1.46
CA THR A 2 7.95 9.18 2.43
C THR A 2 8.52 8.65 3.74
N GLY A 3 9.37 9.44 4.38
CA GLY A 3 10.09 9.05 5.57
C GLY A 3 9.55 9.74 6.82
N ARG A 4 9.25 8.98 7.88
CA ARG A 4 8.72 9.53 9.15
C ARG A 4 9.66 9.23 10.31
N ASN A 5 10.07 10.26 11.05
CA ASN A 5 10.99 10.13 12.19
C ASN A 5 10.20 9.79 13.46
N GLY A 6 10.61 8.73 14.18
CA GLY A 6 10.09 8.38 15.52
C GLY A 6 8.70 7.72 15.56
N MET A 7 8.16 7.31 14.42
CA MET A 7 6.87 6.63 14.31
C MET A 7 7.08 5.10 14.25
N ASP A 8 6.32 4.35 15.05
CA ASP A 8 6.27 2.89 14.98
C ASP A 8 5.73 2.40 13.62
N LEU A 9 6.09 1.18 13.20
CA LEU A 9 5.71 0.61 11.90
C LEU A 9 4.19 0.53 11.73
N HIS A 10 3.43 0.18 12.77
CA HIS A 10 1.97 0.17 12.72
C HIS A 10 1.40 1.57 12.49
N ALA A 11 1.89 2.55 13.27
CA ALA A 11 1.45 3.93 13.15
C ALA A 11 1.79 4.52 11.76
N ALA A 12 2.95 4.18 11.22
CA ALA A 12 3.38 4.62 9.90
C ALA A 12 2.53 4.00 8.78
N ALA A 13 2.25 2.70 8.86
CA ALA A 13 1.41 2.00 7.89
C ALA A 13 -0.04 2.50 7.94
N LEU A 14 -0.63 2.64 9.13
CA LEU A 14 -1.99 3.13 9.28
C LEU A 14 -2.14 4.57 8.79
N ASP A 15 -1.22 5.46 9.14
CA ASP A 15 -1.32 6.85 8.73
C ASP A 15 -1.12 7.02 7.21
N ALA A 16 -0.27 6.20 6.59
CA ALA A 16 -0.20 6.17 5.12
C ALA A 16 -1.45 5.53 4.50
N ALA A 17 -2.06 4.51 5.11
CA ALA A 17 -3.31 3.89 4.66
C ALA A 17 -4.49 4.87 4.69
N ARG A 18 -4.49 5.87 5.58
CA ARG A 18 -5.48 6.97 5.55
C ARG A 18 -5.44 7.80 4.26
N GLY A 19 -4.34 7.77 3.52
CA GLY A 19 -4.25 8.33 2.18
C GLY A 19 -5.27 7.73 1.18
N ALA A 20 -5.81 6.53 1.45
CA ALA A 20 -6.83 5.89 0.64
C ALA A 20 -8.08 6.75 0.44
N GLU A 21 -8.46 7.58 1.42
CA GLU A 21 -9.62 8.49 1.30
C GLU A 21 -9.42 9.52 0.18
N VAL A 22 -8.17 9.99 0.01
CA VAL A 22 -7.80 10.92 -1.07
C VAL A 22 -7.60 10.16 -2.39
N VAL A 23 -7.02 8.96 -2.34
CA VAL A 23 -6.75 8.14 -3.54
C VAL A 23 -8.05 7.69 -4.20
N PHE A 24 -9.05 7.30 -3.42
CA PHE A 24 -10.34 6.83 -3.92
C PHE A 24 -11.41 7.93 -4.02
N GLY A 25 -11.14 9.11 -3.42
CA GLY A 25 -12.08 10.22 -3.37
C GLY A 25 -12.18 10.98 -4.68
N ASP A 26 -13.34 11.60 -4.89
CA ASP A 26 -13.59 12.57 -5.97
C ASP A 26 -14.41 13.73 -5.37
N ASP A 27 -13.88 14.96 -5.45
CA ASP A 27 -14.51 16.16 -4.89
C ASP A 27 -15.86 16.51 -5.53
N SER A 28 -16.18 15.92 -6.70
CA SER A 28 -17.42 16.16 -7.44
C SER A 28 -18.50 15.10 -7.20
N ALA A 29 -18.21 14.06 -6.41
CA ALA A 29 -19.08 12.92 -6.20
C ALA A 29 -19.30 12.60 -4.71
N ALA A 30 -20.21 11.66 -4.44
CA ALA A 30 -20.37 11.12 -3.10
C ALA A 30 -19.09 10.35 -2.70
N PRO A 31 -18.66 10.42 -1.43
CA PRO A 31 -17.45 9.74 -0.99
C PRO A 31 -17.61 8.22 -1.06
N PRO A 32 -16.55 7.49 -1.43
CA PRO A 32 -16.57 6.03 -1.43
C PRO A 32 -16.67 5.48 0.00
N ARG A 33 -17.15 4.24 0.11
CA ARG A 33 -17.10 3.50 1.37
C ARG A 33 -15.71 2.88 1.53
N ILE A 34 -15.06 3.21 2.64
CA ILE A 34 -13.71 2.77 2.98
C ILE A 34 -13.76 1.79 4.14
N GLU A 35 -13.12 0.64 3.97
CA GLU A 35 -12.93 -0.37 5.02
C GLU A 35 -11.43 -0.64 5.23
N TYR A 36 -10.97 -0.50 6.46
CA TYR A 36 -9.60 -0.82 6.86
C TYR A 36 -9.54 -2.24 7.41
N SER A 37 -8.52 -3.01 7.00
CA SER A 37 -8.20 -4.27 7.67
C SER A 37 -7.55 -4.03 9.04
N GLU A 38 -7.50 -5.08 9.85
CA GLU A 38 -6.52 -5.15 10.93
C GLU A 38 -5.08 -5.13 10.37
N PRO A 39 -4.09 -4.62 11.13
CA PRO A 39 -2.68 -4.73 10.74
C PRO A 39 -2.25 -6.18 10.61
N GLN A 40 -1.38 -6.44 9.65
CA GLN A 40 -0.69 -7.72 9.51
C GLN A 40 0.81 -7.54 9.70
N ASP A 41 1.36 -8.22 10.69
CA ASP A 41 2.80 -8.34 10.85
C ASP A 41 3.34 -9.33 9.81
N ILE A 42 4.29 -8.85 9.02
CA ILE A 42 4.94 -9.60 7.95
C ILE A 42 6.46 -9.43 8.05
N GLU A 43 7.19 -10.20 7.26
CA GLU A 43 8.64 -10.04 7.12
C GLU A 43 8.99 -9.64 5.68
N VAL A 44 9.89 -8.67 5.55
CA VAL A 44 10.47 -8.26 4.26
C VAL A 44 11.99 -8.34 4.40
N ASP A 45 12.62 -9.21 3.60
CA ASP A 45 14.08 -9.42 3.62
C ASP A 45 14.62 -9.78 5.02
N GLY A 46 13.83 -10.53 5.81
CA GLY A 46 14.16 -10.96 7.18
C GLY A 46 14.00 -9.90 8.26
N GLU A 47 13.44 -8.73 7.93
CA GLU A 47 13.15 -7.64 8.87
C GLU A 47 11.64 -7.51 9.11
N PRO A 48 11.22 -7.07 10.32
CA PRO A 48 9.82 -6.87 10.63
C PRO A 48 9.23 -5.76 9.77
N ALA A 49 8.02 -5.99 9.27
CA ALA A 49 7.26 -5.06 8.45
C ALA A 49 5.78 -5.17 8.79
N VAL A 50 5.02 -4.11 8.53
CA VAL A 50 3.58 -4.08 8.80
C VAL A 50 2.83 -3.76 7.52
N ARG A 51 1.82 -4.59 7.20
CA ARG A 51 0.89 -4.38 6.11
C ARG A 51 -0.47 -3.93 6.63
N TYR A 52 -1.04 -2.91 6.00
CA TYR A 52 -2.45 -2.57 6.10
C TYR A 52 -3.09 -2.64 4.72
N THR A 53 -4.29 -3.21 4.64
CA THR A 53 -5.07 -3.24 3.41
C THR A 53 -6.32 -2.39 3.61
N VAL A 54 -6.60 -1.52 2.65
CA VAL A 54 -7.83 -0.73 2.59
C VAL A 54 -8.65 -1.20 1.40
N ARG A 55 -9.96 -1.38 1.60
CA ARG A 55 -10.91 -1.69 0.53
C ARG A 55 -11.81 -0.47 0.29
N GLY A 56 -11.78 0.04 -0.92
CA GLY A 56 -12.69 1.07 -1.42
C GLY A 56 -13.82 0.43 -2.23
N SER A 57 -15.06 0.82 -1.95
CA SER A 57 -16.25 0.42 -2.73
C SER A 57 -17.14 1.62 -2.99
N GLY A 58 -17.85 1.61 -4.12
CA GLY A 58 -18.64 2.77 -4.56
C GLY A 58 -17.76 3.95 -4.99
N ILE A 59 -16.57 3.66 -5.53
CA ILE A 59 -15.68 4.66 -6.12
C ILE A 59 -16.36 5.27 -7.34
N HIS A 60 -16.27 6.59 -7.49
CA HIS A 60 -16.92 7.29 -8.58
C HIS A 60 -16.30 6.91 -9.93
N ALA A 61 -17.11 6.31 -10.82
CA ALA A 61 -16.70 5.98 -12.17
C ALA A 61 -16.78 7.22 -13.06
N SER A 62 -15.62 7.83 -13.36
CA SER A 62 -15.55 8.99 -14.27
C SER A 62 -15.90 8.66 -15.73
N VAL A 63 -15.71 7.40 -16.14
CA VAL A 63 -16.09 6.86 -17.47
C VAL A 63 -16.63 5.43 -17.34
N GLU A 64 -17.28 4.91 -18.39
CA GLU A 64 -17.99 3.61 -18.39
C GLU A 64 -17.12 2.40 -17.96
N CYS A 65 -15.79 2.46 -18.16
CA CYS A 65 -14.86 1.39 -17.78
C CYS A 65 -14.04 1.69 -16.52
N SER A 66 -14.36 2.76 -15.79
CA SER A 66 -13.68 3.08 -14.53
C SER A 66 -14.05 2.07 -13.43
N PRO A 67 -13.08 1.66 -12.61
CA PRO A 67 -13.34 0.76 -11.49
C PRO A 67 -14.21 1.46 -10.44
N THR A 68 -15.15 0.71 -9.88
CA THR A 68 -15.99 1.16 -8.75
C THR A 68 -15.54 0.58 -7.41
N GLU A 69 -14.55 -0.32 -7.45
CA GLU A 69 -13.95 -0.99 -6.31
C GLU A 69 -12.43 -1.03 -6.49
N ALA A 70 -11.69 -0.92 -5.40
CA ALA A 70 -10.23 -1.03 -5.43
C ALA A 70 -9.68 -1.43 -4.06
N THR A 71 -8.48 -2.01 -4.04
CA THR A 71 -7.70 -2.19 -2.81
C THR A 71 -6.51 -1.25 -2.79
N PHE A 72 -6.13 -0.81 -1.60
CA PHE A 72 -4.93 -0.02 -1.36
C PHE A 72 -4.13 -0.66 -0.23
N ASP A 73 -3.02 -1.28 -0.61
CA ASP A 73 -2.13 -1.99 0.29
C ASP A 73 -0.93 -1.11 0.64
N VAL A 74 -0.67 -1.00 1.93
CA VAL A 74 0.42 -0.18 2.47
C VAL A 74 1.33 -1.07 3.29
N VAL A 75 2.61 -1.10 2.94
CA VAL A 75 3.65 -1.85 3.66
C VAL A 75 4.66 -0.88 4.24
N ALA A 76 4.74 -0.83 5.56
CA ALA A 76 5.77 -0.11 6.29
C ALA A 76 6.95 -1.04 6.61
N ILE A 77 8.15 -0.60 6.27
CA ILE A 77 9.42 -1.28 6.55
C ILE A 77 10.38 -0.33 7.29
N PRO A 78 11.33 -0.87 8.08
CA PRO A 78 12.41 -0.06 8.65
C PRO A 78 13.17 0.70 7.55
N GLY A 79 13.26 2.02 7.70
CA GLY A 79 14.00 2.90 6.79
C GLY A 79 15.47 3.06 7.18
N PHE A 80 16.32 3.48 6.24
CA PHE A 80 17.71 3.85 6.51
C PHE A 80 18.06 5.24 5.94
N ALA A 81 19.13 5.82 6.48
CA ALA A 81 19.81 7.08 6.12
C ALA A 81 19.08 8.40 6.43
N THR A 82 17.80 8.59 6.09
CA THR A 82 17.12 9.90 6.27
C THR A 82 15.74 9.84 6.93
N ALA A 83 15.23 8.63 7.22
CA ALA A 83 13.98 8.44 7.93
C ALA A 83 13.89 7.07 8.60
N THR A 84 13.15 7.01 9.72
CA THR A 84 13.00 5.80 10.54
C THR A 84 12.15 4.72 9.86
N VAL A 85 11.17 5.10 9.04
CA VAL A 85 10.26 4.17 8.35
C VAL A 85 10.13 4.55 6.88
N ALA A 86 10.16 3.55 6.00
CA ALA A 86 9.81 3.66 4.59
C ALA A 86 8.46 2.98 4.33
N VAL A 87 7.64 3.58 3.48
CA VAL A 87 6.33 3.04 3.11
C VAL A 87 6.26 2.75 1.61
N PHE A 88 5.79 1.56 1.27
CA PHE A 88 5.44 1.11 -0.07
C PHE A 88 3.92 0.98 -0.19
N MET A 89 3.35 1.41 -1.31
CA MET A 89 1.91 1.49 -1.52
C MET A 89 1.55 0.86 -2.86
N VAL A 90 0.53 0.02 -2.88
CA VAL A 90 0.00 -0.64 -4.08
C VAL A 90 -1.50 -0.38 -4.14
N GLN A 91 -1.95 0.25 -5.21
CA GLN A 91 -3.36 0.29 -5.56
C GLN A 91 -3.65 -0.82 -6.57
N LEU A 92 -4.73 -1.55 -6.36
CA LEU A 92 -5.26 -2.51 -7.32
C LEU A 92 -6.73 -2.19 -7.58
N ASP A 93 -7.02 -1.78 -8.80
CA ASP A 93 -8.37 -1.53 -9.28
C ASP A 93 -9.10 -2.86 -9.54
N GLN A 94 -10.37 -2.93 -9.13
CA GLN A 94 -11.23 -4.11 -9.25
C GLN A 94 -12.54 -3.74 -9.98
N SER A 95 -13.43 -4.71 -10.16
CA SER A 95 -14.76 -4.57 -10.81
C SER A 95 -14.80 -4.33 -12.32
N ASN A 96 -13.68 -4.49 -13.04
CA ASN A 96 -13.61 -4.40 -14.51
C ASN A 96 -13.08 -5.69 -15.16
N GLU A 97 -13.44 -5.93 -16.42
CA GLU A 97 -12.88 -7.05 -17.20
C GLU A 97 -11.36 -6.88 -17.34
N GLY A 98 -10.61 -7.92 -16.97
CA GLY A 98 -9.14 -7.89 -16.99
C GLY A 98 -8.48 -7.36 -15.72
N SER A 99 -9.25 -7.08 -14.65
CA SER A 99 -8.68 -6.76 -13.33
C SER A 99 -7.68 -7.85 -12.89
N LEU A 100 -6.51 -7.44 -12.41
CA LEU A 100 -5.52 -8.38 -11.90
C LEU A 100 -6.05 -9.04 -10.62
N ASP A 101 -5.72 -10.32 -10.44
CA ASP A 101 -6.04 -11.03 -9.21
C ASP A 101 -5.22 -10.47 -8.04
N TYR A 102 -5.83 -10.44 -6.86
CA TYR A 102 -5.20 -9.90 -5.64
C TYR A 102 -3.90 -10.63 -5.26
N SER A 103 -3.72 -11.90 -5.61
CA SER A 103 -2.45 -12.62 -5.44
C SER A 103 -1.26 -11.97 -6.16
N THR A 104 -1.51 -11.11 -7.14
CA THR A 104 -0.49 -10.27 -7.78
C THR A 104 0.11 -9.28 -6.79
N VAL A 105 -0.71 -8.71 -5.88
CA VAL A 105 -0.24 -7.79 -4.83
C VAL A 105 0.69 -8.54 -3.87
N ASP A 106 0.33 -9.76 -3.48
CA ASP A 106 1.18 -10.59 -2.61
C ASP A 106 2.52 -10.90 -3.28
N THR A 107 2.50 -11.20 -4.58
CA THR A 107 3.72 -11.39 -5.38
C THR A 107 4.57 -10.12 -5.40
N LEU A 108 4.00 -8.95 -5.67
CA LEU A 108 4.71 -7.67 -5.65
C LEU A 108 5.35 -7.39 -4.28
N ILE A 109 4.58 -7.57 -3.20
CA ILE A 109 5.06 -7.38 -1.83
C ILE A 109 6.20 -8.35 -1.50
N SER A 110 6.11 -9.62 -1.93
CA SER A 110 7.17 -10.61 -1.71
C SER A 110 8.51 -10.25 -2.38
N THR A 111 8.48 -9.41 -3.41
CA THR A 111 9.70 -8.96 -4.11
C THR A 111 10.34 -7.74 -3.47
N LEU A 112 9.71 -7.15 -2.46
CA LEU A 112 10.27 -6.01 -1.75
C LEU A 112 11.60 -6.41 -1.12
N ARG A 113 12.59 -5.55 -1.34
CA ARG A 113 13.93 -5.68 -0.77
C ARG A 113 14.26 -4.39 -0.04
N LYS A 114 15.17 -4.52 0.91
CA LYS A 114 15.72 -3.38 1.61
C LYS A 114 16.36 -2.37 0.64
N PRO A 115 16.03 -1.08 0.73
CA PRO A 115 16.74 -0.05 -0.03
C PRO A 115 18.21 -0.02 0.43
N GLY A 116 19.15 -0.36 -0.46
CA GLY A 116 20.59 -0.37 -0.18
C GLY A 116 21.23 -1.76 -0.01
N SER A 117 20.49 -2.87 -0.17
CA SER A 117 21.09 -4.20 -0.35
C SER A 117 21.72 -4.32 -1.74
N THR A 118 22.86 -3.65 -1.96
CA THR A 118 23.74 -4.00 -3.08
C THR A 118 24.26 -5.39 -2.80
N THR A 119 23.73 -6.39 -3.51
CA THR A 119 24.36 -7.70 -3.59
C THR A 119 25.75 -7.48 -4.16
N GLY A 120 26.78 -7.56 -3.30
CA GLY A 120 28.16 -7.50 -3.72
C GLY A 120 28.41 -8.60 -4.74
N GLN A 121 28.56 -8.21 -6.00
CA GLN A 121 29.00 -9.10 -7.07
C GLN A 121 30.50 -9.34 -6.86
N PRO A 122 30.96 -10.58 -6.61
CA PRO A 122 32.39 -10.83 -6.51
C PRO A 122 33.03 -10.63 -7.89
N ARG A 123 34.13 -9.88 -7.91
CA ARG A 123 35.03 -9.76 -9.07
C ARG A 123 35.87 -11.01 -9.23
#